data_AF-A0A838R419-F1
#
_entry.id   AF-A0A838R419-F1
#
_cell.length_a   1.000
_cell.length_b   1.000
_cell.length_c   1.000
_cell.angle_alpha   90.00
_cell.angle_beta   90.00
_cell.angle_gamma   90.00
#
_symmetry.space_group_name_H-M   'P 1'
#
loop_
_entity.id
_entity.type
_entity.pdbx_description
1 polymer ?
#
loop_
_entity_poly.entity_id
_entity_poly.type
_entity_poly.pdbx_seq_one_letter_code
_entity_poly.pdbx_strand_id
1 'polypeptide(L)'
;MPNEFSRREFAESLALAALVPLLGAKVEPLQLGWGKTVAASAVDHPGALAKALAEVIRVQYGSRLRQADLVTITSQIQNGLERSEQIRKIELANGDEPFTYSAVAPGPTP
;
A
#
# COMPACT_ATOMS: atom_id res chain seq x y z
N MET A 1 11.13 28.53 -11.92
CA MET A 1 11.92 27.52 -12.64
C MET A 1 11.53 26.16 -12.10
N PRO A 2 10.65 25.40 -12.75
CA PRO A 2 10.41 24.02 -12.34
C PRO A 2 11.56 23.16 -12.88
N ASN A 3 12.24 22.45 -11.98
CA ASN A 3 13.30 21.51 -12.33
C ASN A 3 12.62 20.20 -12.77
N GLU A 4 12.40 20.04 -14.07
CA GLU A 4 11.83 18.82 -14.65
C GLU A 4 12.90 17.72 -14.61
N PHE A 5 12.71 16.71 -13.75
CA PHE A 5 13.59 15.54 -13.68
C PHE A 5 13.65 14.88 -15.06
N SER A 6 14.80 14.99 -15.73
CA SER A 6 14.94 14.49 -17.10
C SER A 6 15.14 12.98 -17.09
N ARG A 7 14.58 12.28 -18.08
CA ARG A 7 14.80 10.82 -18.26
C ARG A 7 16.28 10.45 -18.30
N ARG A 8 17.11 11.39 -18.77
CA ARG A 8 18.56 11.26 -18.81
C ARG A 8 19.17 11.22 -17.41
N GLU A 9 18.78 12.13 -16.52
CA GLU A 9 19.29 12.19 -15.14
C GLU A 9 18.91 10.93 -14.35
N PHE A 10 17.73 10.38 -14.62
CA PHE A 10 17.31 9.09 -14.08
C PHE A 10 18.22 7.95 -14.56
N ALA A 11 18.50 7.86 -15.86
CA ALA A 11 19.37 6.82 -16.41
C ALA A 11 20.81 6.93 -15.87
N GLU A 12 21.32 8.15 -15.72
CA GLU A 12 22.62 8.42 -15.12
C GLU A 12 22.66 7.98 -13.64
N SER A 13 21.59 8.24 -12.88
CA SER A 13 21.46 7.79 -11.47
C SER A 13 21.42 6.25 -11.33
N LEU A 14 20.73 5.55 -12.25
CA LEU A 14 20.66 4.09 -12.28
C LEU A 14 22.01 3.47 -12.64
N ALA A 15 22.72 4.05 -13.60
CA ALA A 15 24.04 3.56 -14.01
C ALA A 15 25.07 3.68 -12.87
N LEU A 16 25.04 4.78 -12.11
CA LEU A 16 25.87 4.92 -10.91
C LEU A 16 25.49 3.91 -9.82
N ALA A 17 24.19 3.68 -9.59
CA ALA A 17 23.71 2.72 -8.61
C ALA A 17 24.14 1.27 -8.93
N ALA A 18 24.19 0.91 -10.22
CA ALA A 18 24.60 -0.43 -10.66
C ALA A 18 26.09 -0.73 -10.42
N LEU A 19 26.95 0.30 -10.31
CA LEU A 19 28.38 0.15 -10.03
C LEU A 19 28.70 -0.05 -8.55
N VAL A 20 27.72 0.14 -7.66
CA VAL A 20 27.90 0.09 -6.20
C VAL A 20 28.44 -1.26 -5.70
N PRO A 21 28.02 -2.44 -6.20
CA PRO A 21 28.58 -3.72 -5.77
C PRO A 21 30.06 -3.90 -6.14
N LEU A 22 30.53 -3.23 -7.21
CA LEU A 22 31.90 -3.34 -7.69
C LEU A 22 32.88 -2.49 -6.86
N LEU A 23 32.41 -1.39 -6.28
CA LEU A 23 33.24 -0.48 -5.45
C LEU A 23 33.29 -0.89 -3.96
N GLY A 24 32.59 -1.96 -3.56
CA GLY A 24 32.55 -2.42 -2.16
C GLY A 24 31.96 -1.37 -1.19
N ALA A 25 31.26 -0.37 -1.70
CA ALA A 25 30.66 0.68 -0.90
C ALA A 25 29.44 0.12 -0.15
N LYS A 26 29.37 0.39 1.17
CA LYS A 26 28.21 0.03 1.98
C LYS A 26 27.00 0.85 1.50
N VAL A 27 26.04 0.17 0.88
CA VAL A 27 24.79 0.78 0.40
C VAL A 27 23.94 1.09 1.63
N GLU A 28 23.92 2.34 2.06
CA GLU A 28 22.83 2.83 2.91
C GLU A 28 21.54 2.70 2.08
N PRO A 29 20.48 2.07 2.60
CA PRO A 29 19.26 1.88 1.84
C PRO A 29 18.69 3.26 1.48
N LEU A 30 18.70 3.58 0.18
CA LEU A 30 17.99 4.74 -0.34
C LEU A 30 16.51 4.56 -0.02
N GLN A 31 16.04 5.34 0.97
CA GLN A 31 14.62 5.54 1.20
C GLN A 31 14.06 6.31 0.01
N LEU A 32 13.74 5.59 -1.07
CA LEU A 32 12.85 6.11 -2.10
C LEU A 32 11.54 6.43 -1.39
N GLY A 33 11.18 7.71 -1.34
CA GLY A 33 9.98 8.25 -0.71
C GLY A 33 8.66 7.79 -1.33
N TRP A 34 8.63 6.61 -1.95
CA TRP A 34 7.46 5.92 -2.49
C TRP A 34 6.94 4.82 -1.56
N GLY A 35 7.61 4.63 -0.42
CA GLY A 35 7.09 3.86 0.69
C GLY A 35 7.62 4.46 1.96
N LYS A 36 6.86 5.38 2.55
CA LYS A 36 7.02 5.68 3.98
C LYS A 36 6.91 4.33 4.67
N THR A 37 8.02 3.77 5.14
CA THR A 37 7.96 2.71 6.13
C THR A 37 7.25 3.37 7.30
N VAL A 38 5.94 3.12 7.40
CA VAL A 38 5.17 3.51 8.57
C VAL A 38 5.86 2.74 9.69
N ALA A 39 6.65 3.47 10.48
CA ALA A 39 7.14 2.97 11.75
C ALA A 39 5.93 2.31 12.41
N ALA A 40 6.03 1.01 12.65
CA ALA A 40 4.98 0.22 13.25
C ALA A 40 4.44 1.02 14.44
N SER A 41 3.26 1.60 14.27
CA SER A 41 2.60 2.27 15.37
C SER A 41 2.43 1.22 16.45
N ALA A 42 2.70 1.64 17.69
CA ALA A 42 2.72 0.77 18.85
C ALA A 42 1.56 -0.23 18.76
N VAL A 43 1.89 -1.51 18.98
CA VAL A 43 0.96 -2.63 18.94
C VAL A 43 -0.08 -2.42 20.05
N ASP A 44 -1.06 -1.56 19.80
CA ASP A 44 -2.29 -1.56 20.55
C ASP A 44 -2.97 -2.89 20.26
N HIS A 45 -3.41 -3.54 21.33
CA HIS A 45 -4.15 -4.78 21.24
C HIS A 45 -5.22 -4.68 20.14
N PRO A 46 -5.39 -5.71 19.29
CA PRO A 46 -6.33 -5.64 18.19
C PRO A 46 -7.71 -5.26 18.70
N GLY A 47 -8.31 -4.26 18.05
CA GLY A 47 -9.60 -3.72 18.45
C GLY A 47 -10.68 -4.80 18.45
N ALA A 48 -11.77 -4.58 19.21
CA ALA A 48 -12.87 -5.55 19.30
C ALA A 48 -13.44 -5.92 17.93
N LEU A 49 -13.48 -4.96 17.00
CA LEU A 49 -13.90 -5.15 15.61
C LEU A 49 -12.97 -6.11 14.86
N ALA A 50 -11.65 -5.90 14.93
CA ALA A 50 -10.67 -6.76 14.25
C ALA A 50 -10.75 -8.20 14.76
N LYS A 51 -10.94 -8.39 16.07
CA LYS A 51 -11.17 -9.70 16.68
C LYS A 51 -12.47 -10.34 16.18
N ALA A 52 -13.57 -9.58 16.13
CA ALA A 52 -14.85 -10.10 15.64
C ALA A 52 -14.76 -10.56 14.18
N LEU A 53 -14.07 -9.81 13.31
CA LEU A 53 -13.85 -10.20 11.92
C LEU A 53 -12.94 -11.43 11.80
N ALA A 54 -11.88 -11.50 12.60
CA ALA A 54 -11.03 -12.68 12.65
C ALA A 54 -11.78 -13.93 13.13
N GLU A 55 -12.75 -13.79 14.03
CA GLU A 55 -13.61 -14.88 14.47
C GLU A 55 -14.51 -15.42 13.34
N VAL A 56 -15.05 -14.55 12.48
CA VAL A 56 -15.79 -15.01 11.29
C VAL A 56 -14.89 -15.86 10.37
N ILE A 57 -13.66 -15.40 10.14
CA ILE A 57 -12.67 -16.12 9.34
C ILE A 57 -12.31 -17.46 9.99
N ARG A 58 -12.14 -17.50 11.31
CA ARG A 58 -11.89 -18.74 12.06
C ARG A 58 -13.05 -19.71 11.93
N VAL A 59 -14.29 -19.26 12.02
CA VAL A 59 -15.48 -20.13 11.87
C VAL A 59 -15.53 -20.72 10.46
N GLN A 60 -15.23 -19.93 9.43
CA GLN A 60 -15.37 -20.37 8.05
C GLN A 60 -14.18 -21.20 7.54
N TYR A 61 -12.96 -20.90 8.01
CA TYR A 61 -11.72 -21.46 7.48
C TYR A 61 -10.82 -22.08 8.55
N GLY A 62 -11.28 -22.23 9.79
CA GLY A 62 -10.46 -22.66 10.93
C GLY A 62 -9.77 -24.02 10.75
N SER A 63 -10.34 -24.93 9.95
CA SER A 63 -9.71 -26.22 9.62
C SER A 63 -8.46 -26.09 8.74
N ARG A 64 -8.27 -24.94 8.09
CA ARG A 64 -7.14 -24.64 7.18
C ARG A 64 -6.14 -23.65 7.78
N LEU A 65 -6.45 -23.08 8.93
CA LEU A 65 -5.70 -21.98 9.54
C LEU A 65 -5.04 -22.45 10.84
N ARG A 66 -3.75 -22.16 10.98
CA ARG A 66 -3.07 -22.32 12.27
C ARG A 66 -3.34 -21.11 13.14
N GLN A 67 -3.13 -21.26 14.44
CA GLN A 67 -3.32 -20.17 15.39
C GLN A 67 -2.43 -18.95 15.08
N ALA A 68 -1.19 -19.18 14.60
CA ALA A 68 -0.30 -18.12 14.15
C ALA A 68 -0.84 -17.36 12.93
N ASP A 69 -1.55 -18.05 12.03
CA ASP A 69 -2.17 -17.45 10.86
C ASP A 69 -3.33 -16.53 11.30
N LEU A 70 -4.12 -16.96 12.31
CA LEU A 70 -5.20 -16.12 12.88
C LEU A 70 -4.69 -14.86 13.55
N VAL A 71 -3.56 -14.91 14.28
CA VAL A 71 -2.92 -13.72 14.85
C VAL A 71 -2.49 -12.75 13.74
N THR A 72 -1.90 -13.29 12.67
CA THR A 72 -1.47 -12.51 11.51
C THR A 72 -2.66 -11.85 10.80
N ILE A 73 -3.73 -12.61 10.55
CA ILE A 73 -4.97 -12.11 9.95
C ILE A 73 -5.58 -10.99 10.81
N THR A 74 -5.64 -11.19 12.13
CA THR A 74 -6.18 -10.19 13.06
C THR A 74 -5.39 -8.88 12.98
N SER A 75 -4.06 -8.95 12.94
CA SER A 75 -3.19 -7.78 12.78
C SER A 75 -3.38 -7.09 11.43
N GLN A 76 -3.49 -7.85 10.34
CA GLN A 76 -3.74 -7.31 9.01
C GLN A 76 -5.09 -6.58 8.92
N ILE A 77 -6.14 -7.15 9.52
CA ILE A 77 -7.46 -6.51 9.61
C ILE A 77 -7.37 -5.20 10.38
N GLN A 78 -6.71 -5.19 11.54
CA GLN A 78 -6.52 -3.98 12.35
C GLN A 78 -5.83 -2.88 11.54
N ASN A 79 -4.70 -3.20 10.89
CA ASN A 79 -3.97 -2.26 10.04
C ASN A 79 -4.82 -1.73 8.87
N GLY A 80 -5.65 -2.58 8.26
CA GLY A 80 -6.57 -2.19 7.20
C GLY A 80 -7.63 -1.22 7.68
N LEU A 81 -8.20 -1.45 8.86
CA LEU A 81 -9.20 -0.58 9.48
C LEU A 81 -8.59 0.79 9.79
N GLU A 82 -7.43 0.84 10.44
CA GLU A 82 -6.72 2.07 10.74
C GLU A 82 -6.39 2.87 9.48
N ARG A 83 -5.89 2.19 8.44
CA ARG A 83 -5.61 2.82 7.16
C ARG A 83 -6.87 3.41 6.53
N SER A 84 -7.99 2.69 6.60
CA SER A 84 -9.27 3.18 6.08
C SER A 84 -9.75 4.43 6.82
N GLU A 85 -9.55 4.52 8.13
CA GLU A 85 -9.83 5.72 8.92
C GLU A 85 -8.94 6.89 8.52
N GLN A 86 -7.65 6.64 8.22
CA GLN A 86 -6.77 7.71 7.74
C GLN A 86 -7.17 8.21 6.35
N ILE A 87 -7.56 7.32 5.44
CA ILE A 87 -8.04 7.70 4.11
C ILE A 87 -9.33 8.54 4.22
N ARG A 88 -10.26 8.16 5.10
CA ARG A 88 -11.50 8.91 5.34
C ARG A 88 -11.29 10.35 5.82
N LYS A 89 -10.15 10.67 6.41
CA LYS A 89 -9.81 12.03 6.86
C LYS A 89 -9.34 12.94 5.73
N ILE A 90 -9.04 12.38 4.56
CA ILE A 90 -8.62 13.17 3.40
C ILE A 90 -9.88 13.80 2.80
N GLU A 91 -9.93 15.13 2.78
CA GLU A 91 -11.02 15.87 2.15
C GLU A 91 -10.96 15.69 0.63
N LEU A 92 -12.03 15.17 0.04
CA LEU A 92 -12.16 15.02 -1.40
C LEU A 92 -12.59 16.36 -1.98
N ALA A 93 -11.65 17.11 -2.56
CA ALA A 93 -11.98 18.23 -3.42
C ALA A 93 -12.42 17.70 -4.79
N ASN A 94 -13.51 18.24 -5.36
CA ASN A 94 -14.13 17.82 -6.64
C ASN A 94 -13.18 17.80 -7.88
N GLY A 95 -11.90 18.15 -7.73
CA GLY A 95 -10.87 17.98 -8.76
C GLY A 95 -10.19 16.60 -8.78
N ASP A 96 -10.54 15.72 -7.83
CA ASP A 96 -9.93 14.39 -7.64
C ASP A 96 -10.92 13.23 -7.92
N GLU A 97 -12.01 13.53 -8.64
CA GLU A 97 -12.92 12.48 -9.11
C GLU A 97 -12.23 11.69 -10.23
N PRO A 98 -12.11 10.35 -10.12
CA PRO A 98 -11.57 9.55 -11.20
C PRO A 98 -12.48 9.67 -12.42
N PHE A 99 -11.94 10.10 -13.57
CA PHE A 99 -12.68 10.17 -14.82
C PHE A 99 -13.33 8.82 -15.13
N THR A 100 -14.66 8.74 -15.01
CA THR A 100 -15.41 7.55 -15.39
C THR A 100 -15.55 7.51 -16.91
N TYR A 101 -14.77 6.67 -17.58
CA TYR A 101 -15.03 6.32 -18.98
C TYR A 101 -16.27 5.41 -19.03
N SER A 102 -17.43 5.97 -19.37
CA SER A 102 -18.60 5.17 -19.71
C SER A 102 -18.55 4.86 -21.21
N ALA A 103 -18.14 3.64 -21.56
CA ALA A 103 -18.22 3.17 -22.94
C ALA A 103 -19.71 3.02 -23.29
N VAL A 104 -20.25 3.96 -24.07
CA VAL A 104 -21.55 3.79 -24.73
C VAL A 104 -21.41 2.64 -25.70
N ALA A 105 -22.06 1.51 -25.42
CA ALA A 105 -22.21 0.44 -26.40
C ALA A 105 -22.99 1.01 -27.61
N PRO A 106 -22.53 0.80 -28.86
CA PRO A 106 -23.31 1.23 -30.02
C PRO A 106 -24.65 0.48 -30.01
N GLY A 107 -25.74 1.24 -29.92
CA GLY A 107 -27.10 0.69 -30.03
C GLY A 107 -27.30 0.04 -31.41
N PRO A 108 -28.21 -0.95 -31.52
CA PRO A 108 -28.48 -1.60 -32.79
C PRO A 108 -29.02 -0.59 -33.79
N THR A 109 -28.37 -0.49 -34.95
CA THR A 109 -28.86 0.26 -36.12
C THR A 109 -30.16 -0.36 -36.63
N PRO A 110 -31.16 0.45 -37.02
CA PRO A 110 -32.43 -0.02 -37.58
C PRO A 110 -32.27 -0.68 -38.95
#